data_AF-A0A4R3YR45-F1
#
_entry.id   AF-A0A4R3YR45-F1
#
_cell.length_a   1.000
_cell.length_b   1.000
_cell.length_c   1.000
_cell.angle_alpha   90.00
_cell.angle_beta   90.00
_cell.angle_gamma   90.00
#
_symmetry.space_group_name_H-M   'P 1'
#
loop_
_entity.id
_entity.type
_entity.pdbx_description
1 polymer ?
#
loop_
_entity_poly.entity_id
_entity_poly.type
_entity_poly.pdbx_seq_one_letter_code
_entity_poly.pdbx_strand_id
1 'polypeptide(L)' 'MSEKVFVYKGCRADIRYDTERDEYFATIEVRGWRFKARGATAPAVASEVQAIVDRLDPHRR' A
#
# COMPACT_ATOMS: atom_id res chain seq x y z
N MET A 1 10.08 14.06 6.56
CA MET A 1 9.38 13.07 5.72
C MET A 1 9.90 11.69 6.08
N SER A 2 9.04 10.79 6.55
CA SER A 2 9.41 9.40 6.84
C SER A 2 8.70 8.52 5.81
N GLU A 3 9.44 8.02 4.83
CA GLU A 3 8.96 7.02 3.88
C GLU A 3 9.06 5.64 4.55
N LYS A 4 7.95 4.90 4.65
CA LYS A 4 7.97 3.48 5.05
C LYS A 4 7.71 2.62 3.83
N VAL A 5 8.72 1.84 3.44
CA VAL A 5 8.64 0.90 2.32
C VAL A 5 8.48 -0.51 2.87
N PHE A 6 7.40 -1.19 2.48
CA PHE A 6 7.16 -2.60 2.78
C PHE A 6 7.43 -3.43 1.52
N VAL A 7 8.37 -4.37 1.61
CA VAL A 7 8.74 -5.28 0.50
C VAL A 7 8.27 -6.69 0.86
N TYR A 8 7.33 -7.22 0.10
CA TYR A 8 6.79 -8.57 0.26
C TYR A 8 6.95 -9.32 -1.08
N LYS A 9 7.75 -10.39 -1.15
CA LYS A 9 8.11 -11.18 -2.36
C LYS A 9 7.37 -10.81 -3.68
N GLY A 10 7.86 -9.79 -4.40
CA GLY A 10 7.31 -9.35 -5.70
C GLY A 10 6.23 -8.25 -5.65
N CYS A 11 5.98 -7.72 -4.46
CA CYS A 11 5.12 -6.59 -4.14
C CYS A 11 5.92 -5.53 -3.37
N ARG A 12 5.88 -4.28 -3.84
CA ARG A 12 6.44 -3.11 -3.15
C ARG A 12 5.29 -2.18 -2.80
N ALA A 13 5.10 -1.87 -1.52
CA ALA A 13 4.18 -0.84 -1.08
C ALA A 13 4.95 0.30 -0.43
N ASP A 14 4.73 1.52 -0.93
CA ASP A 14 5.25 2.77 -0.37
C ASP A 14 4.10 3.51 0.29
N ILE A 15 4.19 3.79 1.59
CA ILE A 15 3.16 4.52 2.33
C ILE A 15 3.72 5.87 2.76
N ARG A 16 3.00 6.94 2.41
CA ARG A 16 3.33 8.33 2.73
C ARG A 16 2.13 9.03 3.38
N TYR A 17 2.41 10.01 4.22
CA TYR A 17 1.39 10.89 4.79
C TYR A 17 1.38 12.20 4.00
N ASP A 18 0.20 12.60 3.54
CA ASP A 18 -0.03 13.89 2.91
C ASP A 18 -0.57 14.86 3.97
N THR A 19 0.27 15.79 4.41
CA THR A 19 -0.08 16.80 5.42
C THR A 19 -1.06 17.84 4.90
N GLU A 20 -1.17 18.04 3.58
CA GLU A 20 -2.11 18.99 3.00
C GLU A 20 -3.53 18.46 3.03
N ARG A 21 -3.68 17.13 2.93
CA ARG A 21 -4.97 16.44 2.93
C ARG A 21 -5.32 15.76 4.24
N ASP A 22 -4.39 15.71 5.20
CA ASP A 22 -4.50 14.95 6.44
C ASP A 22 -4.85 13.46 6.19
N GLU A 23 -4.27 12.88 5.14
CA GLU A 23 -4.55 11.52 4.70
C GLU A 23 -3.27 10.73 4.43
N TYR A 24 -3.34 9.42 4.63
CA TYR A 24 -2.30 8.49 4.22
C TYR A 24 -2.56 8.03 2.78
N PHE A 25 -1.49 7.95 2.01
CA PHE A 25 -1.49 7.43 0.64
C PHE A 25 -0.49 6.29 0.54
N ALA A 26 -0.87 5.24 -0.18
CA ALA A 26 0.04 4.18 -0.56
C ALA A 26 0.09 4.01 -2.08
N THR A 27 1.30 3.78 -2.60
CA THR A 27 1.52 3.27 -3.95
C THR A 27 2.03 1.85 -3.86
N ILE A 28 1.35 0.94 -4.55
CA ILE A 28 1.58 -0.50 -4.48
C ILE A 28 1.97 -0.97 -5.87
N GLU A 29 3.10 -1.64 -6.02
CA GLU A 29 3.55 -2.25 -7.28
C GLU A 29 3.60 -3.76 -7.11
N VAL A 30 2.80 -4.49 -7.91
CA VAL A 30 2.73 -5.97 -7.90
C VAL A 30 2.97 -6.46 -9.32
N ARG A 31 4.06 -7.22 -9.54
CA ARG A 31 4.40 -7.81 -10.86
C ARG A 31 4.34 -6.81 -12.03
N GLY A 32 4.77 -5.56 -11.80
CA GLY A 32 4.77 -4.48 -12.80
C GLY A 32 3.46 -3.68 -12.92
N TRP A 33 2.40 -4.06 -12.19
CA TRP A 33 1.16 -3.29 -12.10
C TRP A 33 1.19 -2.35 -10.90
N ARG A 34 0.78 -1.10 -11.08
CA ARG A 34 0.71 -0.10 -10.01
C ARG A 34 -0.72 0.18 -9.58
N PHE A 35 -0.93 0.20 -8.28
CA PHE A 35 -2.18 0.52 -7.60
C PHE A 35 -1.95 1.65 -6.60
N LYS A 36 -3.01 2.38 -6.28
CA LYS A 36 -2.99 3.44 -5.28
C LYS A 36 -4.06 3.14 -4.24
N ALA A 37 -3.71 3.28 -2.96
CA ALA A 37 -4.65 3.23 -1.84
C ALA A 37 -4.55 4.54 -1.06
N ARG A 38 -5.65 4.92 -0.40
CA ARG A 38 -5.71 6.10 0.47
C ARG A 38 -6.58 5.81 1.69
N GLY A 39 -6.36 6.54 2.77
CA GLY A 39 -7.16 6.40 3.97
C GLY A 39 -6.78 7.37 5.07
N ALA A 40 -7.72 7.60 5.99
CA ALA A 40 -7.54 8.54 7.09
C ALA A 40 -6.43 8.13 8.09
N THR A 41 -6.05 6.85 8.13
CA THR A 41 -5.03 6.35 9.05
C THR A 41 -4.09 5.37 8.36
N ALA A 42 -2.84 5.28 8.85
CA ALA A 42 -1.86 4.33 8.34
C ALA A 42 -2.35 2.86 8.37
N PRO A 43 -3.04 2.37 9.44
CA PRO A 43 -3.58 1.02 9.45
C PRO A 43 -4.69 0.79 8.42
N ALA A 44 -5.56 1.79 8.19
CA ALA A 44 -6.60 1.67 7.16
C ALA A 44 -5.99 1.51 5.77
N VAL A 45 -4.96 2.29 5.44
CA VAL A 45 -4.21 2.16 4.19
C VAL A 45 -3.49 0.82 4.09
N ALA A 46 -2.85 0.36 5.17
CA ALA A 46 -2.20 -0.94 5.17
C ALA A 46 -3.20 -2.10 4.95
N SER A 47 -4.41 -1.99 5.50
CA SER A 47 -5.47 -2.98 5.29
C SER A 47 -5.95 -3.01 3.82
N GLU A 48 -6.10 -1.85 3.19
CA GLU A 48 -6.41 -1.74 1.75
C GLU A 48 -5.27 -2.33 0.88
N VAL A 49 -4.02 -2.01 1.21
CA VAL A 49 -2.84 -2.58 0.54
C VAL A 49 -2.87 -4.11 0.62
N GLN A 50 -3.11 -4.66 1.81
CA GLN A 50 -3.21 -6.10 2.01
C GLN A 50 -4.35 -6.72 1.19
N ALA A 51 -5.52 -6.09 1.17
CA ALA A 51 -6.66 -6.56 0.37
C ALA A 51 -6.38 -6.56 -1.15
N ILE A 52 -5.63 -5.57 -1.65
CA ILE A 52 -5.19 -5.52 -3.05
C ILE A 52 -4.21 -6.66 -3.34
N VAL A 53 -3.23 -6.88 -2.46
CA VAL A 53 -2.24 -7.95 -2.60
C VAL A 53 -2.92 -9.32 -2.56
N ASP A 54 -3.82 -9.55 -1.60
CA ASP A 54 -4.56 -10.81 -1.44
C ASP A 54 -5.44 -11.12 -2.68
N ARG A 55 -6.03 -10.09 -3.30
CA ARG A 55 -6.81 -10.25 -4.54
C ARG A 55 -5.95 -10.61 -5.74
N LEU A 56 -4.75 -10.05 -5.83
CA LEU A 56 -3.84 -10.24 -6.96
C LEU A 56 -3.02 -11.53 -6.84
N ASP A 57 -2.77 -12.00 -5.62
CA ASP A 57 -2.01 -13.22 -5.34
C ASP A 57 -2.76 -14.11 -4.31
N PRO A 58 -3.97 -14.62 -4.64
CA PRO A 58 -4.79 -15.40 -3.71
C PRO A 58 -4.18 -16.77 -3.34
N HIS A 59 -3.14 -17.20 -4.05
CA HIS A 59 -2.49 -18.50 -3.91
C HIS A 59 -1.29 -18.53 -2.95
N ARG A 60 -0.92 -17.41 -2.30
CA ARG A 60 0.14 -17.33 -1.28
C ARG A 60 -0.40 -17.06 0.13
N ARG A 61 -1.41 -17.81 0.55
CA ARG A 61 -1.66 -18.04 1.99
C ARG A 61 -0.68 -19.06 2.54
#